data_AF-A0A3B8ZGE7-F1
#
_entry.id   AF-A0A3B8ZGE7-F1
#
_cell.length_a   1.000
_cell.length_b   1.000
_cell.length_c   1.000
_cell.angle_alpha   90.00
_cell.angle_beta   90.00
_cell.angle_gamma   90.00
#
_symmetry.space_group_name_H-M   'P 1'
#
loop_
_entity.id
_entity.type
_entity.pdbx_description
1 polymer ?
#
loop_
_entity_poly.entity_id
_entity_poly.type
_entity_poly.pdbx_seq_one_letter_code
_entity_poly.pdbx_strand_id
1 'polypeptide(L)'
;MVYFVWYRPRERPPIPEVASLQRAYRLNDGRLLWFSSSADRNSLRHYFMSGETGLLIPSEASSPDRPTFSAGPGWAGRTPVEVTVSFDGSTGSTVQFSQGGKSYTGNRCEADIVDTQFTSQGTLLVGRLIMPRTESQVPIVVLVHGSEKQSAVWNNRFQFMLPAQEIGVVVYDKR
;
A
#
# COMPACT_ATOMS: atom_id res chain seq x y z
N MET A 1 -23.41 -25.81 8.23
CA MET A 1 -23.84 -25.02 7.06
C MET A 1 -23.17 -23.66 7.16
N VAL A 2 -22.05 -23.47 6.46
CA VAL A 2 -21.26 -22.23 6.52
C VAL A 2 -21.89 -21.25 5.53
N TYR A 3 -22.56 -20.23 6.05
CA TYR A 3 -23.06 -19.14 5.23
C TYR A 3 -21.88 -18.26 4.82
N PHE A 4 -21.40 -18.44 3.59
CA PHE A 4 -20.54 -17.45 2.95
C PHE A 4 -21.43 -16.25 2.58
N VAL A 5 -21.58 -15.31 3.52
CA VAL A 5 -22.10 -13.99 3.20
C VAL A 5 -21.01 -13.28 2.40
N TRP A 6 -21.17 -13.25 1.09
CA TRP A 6 -20.32 -12.47 0.18
C TRP A 6 -20.50 -10.98 0.49
N TYR A 7 -19.69 -10.46 1.40
CA TYR A 7 -19.54 -9.02 1.58
C TYR A 7 -18.93 -8.45 0.29
N ARG A 8 -19.75 -7.78 -0.53
CA ARG A 8 -19.23 -6.93 -1.60
C ARG A 8 -18.71 -5.66 -0.92
N PRO A 9 -17.40 -5.37 -0.96
CA PRO A 9 -16.93 -4.09 -0.48
C PRO A 9 -17.64 -2.98 -1.26
N ARG A 10 -18.00 -1.88 -0.59
CA ARG A 10 -18.67 -0.72 -1.23
C ARG A 10 -17.81 -0.12 -2.37
N GLU A 11 -16.50 -0.35 -2.30
CA GLU A 11 -15.48 0.06 -3.26
C GLU A 11 -14.89 -1.16 -3.98
N ARG A 12 -14.51 -1.00 -5.25
CA ARG A 12 -13.79 -2.07 -5.96
C ARG A 12 -12.35 -2.09 -5.45
N PRO A 13 -11.83 -3.24 -5.00
CA PRO A 13 -10.44 -3.32 -4.54
C PRO A 13 -9.47 -3.00 -5.70
N PRO A 14 -8.23 -2.57 -5.40
CA PRO A 14 -7.17 -2.48 -6.40
C PRO A 14 -7.01 -3.82 -7.13
N ILE A 15 -6.46 -3.78 -8.35
CA ILE A 15 -6.15 -5.04 -9.05
C ILE A 15 -5.09 -5.82 -8.26
N PRO A 16 -5.06 -7.16 -8.34
CA PRO A 16 -4.14 -7.99 -7.55
C PRO A 16 -2.68 -7.56 -7.67
N GLU A 17 -2.25 -7.16 -8.86
CA GLU A 17 -0.90 -6.69 -9.18
C GLU A 17 -0.57 -5.38 -8.45
N VAL A 18 -1.54 -4.49 -8.27
CA VAL A 18 -1.34 -3.26 -7.48
C VAL A 18 -1.38 -3.59 -6.00
N ALA A 19 -2.27 -4.49 -5.56
CA ALA A 19 -2.41 -4.89 -4.16
C ALA A 19 -1.12 -5.53 -3.59
N SER A 20 -0.41 -6.32 -4.38
CA SER A 20 0.86 -6.95 -3.99
C SER A 20 2.00 -5.95 -3.80
N LEU A 21 1.99 -4.84 -4.55
CA LEU A 21 3.02 -3.79 -4.53
C LEU A 21 2.83 -2.75 -3.42
N GLN A 22 1.68 -2.75 -2.75
CA GLN A 22 1.42 -1.84 -1.62
C GLN A 22 2.26 -2.22 -0.40
N ARG A 23 3.50 -1.73 -0.34
CA ARG A 23 4.46 -2.06 0.72
C ARG A 23 5.34 -0.87 1.04
N ALA A 24 6.09 -0.99 2.13
CA ALA A 24 7.17 -0.08 2.45
C ALA A 24 8.51 -0.63 1.97
N TYR A 25 9.42 0.26 1.62
CA TYR A 25 10.73 -0.01 1.07
C TYR A 25 11.76 0.89 1.76
N ARG A 26 12.86 0.30 2.19
CA ARG A 26 14.03 1.06 2.67
C ARG A 26 14.91 1.37 1.47
N LEU A 27 15.03 2.65 1.14
CA LEU A 27 15.91 3.11 0.08
C LEU A 27 17.38 3.01 0.50
N ASN A 28 18.28 2.94 -0.48
CA ASN A 28 19.73 2.86 -0.30
C ASN A 28 20.34 4.10 0.39
N ASP A 29 19.61 5.21 0.44
CA ASP A 29 19.96 6.42 1.18
C ASP A 29 19.35 6.48 2.60
N GLY A 30 18.72 5.38 3.05
CA GLY A 30 18.13 5.22 4.37
C GLY A 30 16.69 5.72 4.50
N ARG A 31 16.15 6.44 3.50
CA ARG A 31 14.76 6.91 3.55
C ARG A 31 13.77 5.76 3.47
N LEU A 32 12.60 5.97 4.08
CA LEU A 32 11.46 5.07 3.95
C LEU A 32 10.50 5.60 2.88
N LEU A 33 10.29 4.80 1.85
CA LEU A 33 9.29 5.01 0.80
C LEU A 33 8.20 3.96 1.00
N TRP A 34 6.93 4.33 0.92
CA TRP A 34 5.87 3.32 0.90
C TRP A 34 4.77 3.67 -0.10
N PHE A 35 4.03 2.64 -0.49
CA PHE A 35 2.98 2.75 -1.49
C PHE A 35 1.63 2.31 -0.93
N SER A 36 0.56 2.98 -1.40
CA SER A 36 -0.83 2.54 -1.22
C SER A 36 -1.56 2.58 -2.57
N SER A 37 -2.73 1.95 -2.66
CA SER A 37 -3.59 2.14 -3.83
C SER A 37 -4.08 3.57 -3.96
N SER A 38 -4.38 3.97 -5.19
CA SER A 38 -5.19 5.14 -5.50
C SER A 38 -6.66 4.76 -5.73
N ALA A 39 -7.52 5.76 -5.96
CA ALA A 39 -8.92 5.53 -6.32
C ALA A 39 -9.07 4.83 -7.68
N ASP A 40 -8.13 5.09 -8.60
CA ASP A 40 -7.94 4.23 -9.76
C ASP A 40 -7.24 2.95 -9.33
N ARG A 41 -7.88 1.82 -9.61
CA ARG A 41 -7.51 0.47 -9.17
C ARG A 41 -6.17 0.00 -9.72
N ASN A 42 -5.69 0.64 -10.78
CA ASN A 42 -4.43 0.31 -11.45
C ASN A 42 -3.29 1.26 -11.03
N SER A 43 -3.60 2.29 -10.26
CA SER A 43 -2.65 3.35 -9.89
C SER A 43 -2.24 3.22 -8.42
N LEU A 44 -1.01 3.66 -8.13
CA LEU A 44 -0.45 3.73 -6.79
C LEU A 44 -0.36 5.19 -6.33
N ARG A 45 -0.13 5.34 -5.03
CA ARG A 45 0.34 6.56 -4.39
C ARG A 45 1.66 6.25 -3.72
N HIS A 46 2.59 7.19 -3.73
CA HIS A 46 3.82 7.09 -2.95
C HIS A 46 3.84 8.09 -1.81
N TYR A 47 4.60 7.78 -0.78
CA TYR A 47 4.75 8.61 0.40
C TYR A 47 6.15 8.47 0.98
N PHE A 48 6.64 9.56 1.57
CA PHE A 48 7.84 9.60 2.39
C PHE A 48 7.54 10.16 3.78
N MET A 49 8.44 9.87 4.73
CA MET A 49 8.36 10.42 6.09
C MET A 49 8.51 11.94 6.13
N SER A 50 9.10 12.54 5.09
CA SER A 50 9.21 14.00 4.91
C SER A 50 7.86 14.69 4.63
N GLY A 51 6.79 13.92 4.36
CA GLY A 51 5.50 14.43 3.92
C GLY A 51 5.39 14.59 2.40
N GLU A 52 6.46 14.29 1.65
CA GLU A 52 6.38 14.18 0.20
C GLU A 52 5.46 13.01 -0.20
N THR A 53 4.54 13.30 -1.13
CA THR A 53 3.54 12.33 -1.61
C THR A 53 3.23 12.58 -3.07
N GLY A 54 2.77 11.56 -3.78
CA GLY A 54 2.27 11.76 -5.12
C GLY A 54 1.55 10.56 -5.74
N LEU A 55 0.92 10.82 -6.88
CA LEU A 55 0.26 9.82 -7.71
C LEU A 55 1.31 9.02 -8.49
N LEU A 56 0.99 7.77 -8.82
CA LEU A 56 1.77 6.92 -9.71
C LEU A 56 0.81 6.22 -10.67
N ILE A 57 0.95 6.50 -11.96
CA ILE A 57 0.08 5.97 -13.01
C ILE A 57 0.88 4.90 -13.78
N PRO A 58 0.34 3.69 -14.00
CA PRO A 58 1.07 2.63 -14.70
C PRO A 58 1.56 3.12 -16.06
N SER A 59 2.82 2.87 -16.42
CA SER A 59 3.35 3.21 -17.75
C SER A 59 2.81 2.26 -18.81
N GLU A 60 2.86 2.68 -20.08
CA GLU A 60 2.45 1.83 -21.21
C GLU A 60 3.25 0.53 -21.30
N ALA A 61 4.53 0.56 -20.92
CA ALA A 61 5.40 -0.61 -20.87
C ALA A 61 5.26 -1.46 -19.59
N SER A 62 4.31 -1.14 -18.71
CA SER A 62 4.11 -1.89 -17.47
C SER A 62 3.55 -3.28 -17.75
N SER A 63 4.19 -4.30 -17.18
CA SER A 63 3.71 -5.69 -17.21
C SER A 63 3.69 -6.28 -15.79
N PRO A 64 3.01 -7.42 -15.56
CA PRO A 64 3.06 -8.09 -14.26
C PRO A 64 4.48 -8.50 -13.84
N ASP A 65 5.35 -8.86 -14.79
CA ASP A 65 6.74 -9.26 -14.51
C ASP A 65 7.68 -8.09 -14.26
N ARG A 66 7.31 -6.89 -14.72
CA ARG A 66 8.05 -5.66 -14.46
C ARG A 66 7.09 -4.49 -14.35
N PRO A 67 6.40 -4.35 -13.20
CA PRO A 67 5.46 -3.26 -13.00
C PRO A 67 6.20 -1.92 -13.03
N THR A 68 5.73 -1.01 -13.86
CA THR A 68 6.33 0.33 -14.00
C THR A 68 5.27 1.41 -13.91
N PHE A 69 5.61 2.51 -13.25
CA PHE A 69 4.73 3.64 -13.03
C PHE A 69 5.45 4.95 -13.32
N SER A 70 4.70 5.96 -13.74
CA SER A 70 5.19 7.32 -13.98
C SER A 70 4.13 8.35 -13.61
N ALA A 71 4.57 9.52 -13.18
CA ALA A 71 3.71 10.68 -12.96
C ALA A 71 4.53 11.98 -13.00
N GLY A 72 3.82 13.09 -13.05
CA GLY A 72 4.40 14.40 -12.78
C GLY A 72 4.57 14.69 -11.29
N PRO A 73 4.86 15.95 -10.94
CA PRO A 73 5.16 16.33 -9.56
C PRO A 73 3.93 16.17 -8.66
N GLY A 74 4.13 15.51 -7.52
CA GLY A 74 3.11 15.32 -6.51
C GLY A 74 1.85 14.62 -7.05
N TRP A 75 0.72 15.32 -6.98
CA TRP A 75 -0.58 14.83 -7.45
C TRP A 75 -0.94 15.25 -8.86
N ALA A 76 0.02 15.82 -9.60
CA ALA A 76 -0.15 16.11 -11.01
C ALA A 76 -0.48 14.84 -11.81
N GLY A 77 -1.08 15.04 -12.99
CA GLY A 77 -1.31 13.96 -13.94
C GLY A 77 -0.01 13.34 -14.46
N ARG A 78 -0.09 12.64 -15.58
CA ARG A 78 1.07 11.90 -16.12
C ARG A 78 2.23 12.80 -16.56
N THR A 79 1.94 14.02 -17.03
CA THR A 79 2.92 14.89 -17.70
C THR A 79 3.06 16.25 -17.01
N PRO A 80 4.27 16.85 -17.00
CA PRO A 80 5.55 16.28 -17.45
C PRO A 80 5.98 15.12 -16.53
N VAL A 81 6.72 14.13 -17.05
CA VAL A 81 7.15 12.98 -16.22
C VAL A 81 8.32 13.42 -15.34
N GLU A 82 8.11 13.39 -14.02
CA GLU A 82 9.13 13.75 -13.02
C GLU A 82 9.44 12.61 -12.04
N VAL A 83 8.50 11.69 -11.86
CA VAL A 83 8.63 10.52 -11.01
C VAL A 83 8.50 9.27 -11.85
N THR A 84 9.42 8.33 -11.69
CA THR A 84 9.31 6.97 -12.24
C THR A 84 9.58 5.93 -11.16
N VAL A 85 8.83 4.84 -11.22
CA VAL A 85 8.95 3.71 -10.31
C VAL A 85 8.95 2.41 -11.10
N SER A 86 9.89 1.51 -10.82
CA SER A 86 9.85 0.15 -11.36
C SER A 86 10.10 -0.88 -10.27
N PHE A 87 9.35 -1.97 -10.31
CA PHE A 87 9.51 -3.11 -9.41
C PHE A 87 10.15 -4.28 -10.15
N ASP A 88 10.82 -5.17 -9.41
CA ASP A 88 11.52 -6.36 -9.93
C ASP A 88 10.60 -7.57 -10.18
N GLY A 89 9.29 -7.38 -10.11
CA GLY A 89 8.32 -8.44 -10.32
C GLY A 89 6.95 -8.09 -9.75
N SER A 90 6.02 -9.03 -9.86
CA SER A 90 4.64 -8.89 -9.37
C SER A 90 4.56 -8.73 -7.85
N THR A 91 5.56 -9.21 -7.10
CA THR A 91 5.65 -9.04 -5.64
C THR A 91 6.44 -7.80 -5.23
N GLY A 92 7.26 -7.24 -6.12
CA GLY A 92 8.11 -6.08 -5.86
C GLY A 92 9.01 -6.27 -4.64
N SER A 93 9.92 -7.24 -4.68
CA SER A 93 10.92 -7.44 -3.61
C SER A 93 11.89 -6.26 -3.55
N THR A 94 12.18 -5.65 -4.70
CA THR A 94 12.95 -4.42 -4.82
C THR A 94 12.21 -3.37 -5.64
N VAL A 95 12.57 -2.11 -5.42
CA VAL A 95 12.03 -0.96 -6.15
C VAL A 95 13.17 -0.06 -6.63
N GLN A 96 13.04 0.44 -7.86
CA GLN A 96 13.79 1.59 -8.33
C GLN A 96 12.84 2.80 -8.32
N PHE A 97 13.19 3.84 -7.58
CA PHE A 97 12.47 5.11 -7.54
C PHE A 97 13.36 6.21 -8.10
N SER A 98 12.88 6.96 -9.10
CA SER A 98 13.61 8.10 -9.64
C SER A 98 12.78 9.36 -9.60
N GLN A 99 13.39 10.45 -9.17
CA GLN A 99 12.77 11.77 -9.07
C GLN A 99 13.82 12.88 -9.08
N GLY A 100 13.51 13.98 -9.76
CA GLY A 100 14.40 15.16 -9.80
C GLY A 100 15.79 14.84 -10.36
N GLY A 101 15.88 13.92 -11.33
CA GLY A 101 17.14 13.47 -11.93
C GLY A 101 17.98 12.54 -11.06
N LYS A 102 17.49 12.12 -9.89
CA LYS A 102 18.15 11.16 -9.00
C LYS A 102 17.41 9.84 -9.00
N SER A 103 18.15 8.75 -8.79
CA SER A 103 17.62 7.39 -8.79
C SER A 103 18.08 6.66 -7.53
N TYR A 104 17.13 5.99 -6.88
CA TYR A 104 17.32 5.28 -5.61
C TYR A 104 16.83 3.85 -5.77
N THR A 105 17.57 2.89 -5.24
CA THR A 105 17.13 1.50 -5.10
C THR A 105 16.58 1.30 -3.70
N GLY A 106 15.59 0.44 -3.54
CA GLY A 106 15.04 0.10 -2.24
C GLY A 106 14.68 -1.37 -2.11
N ASN A 107 14.88 -1.91 -0.90
CA ASN A 107 14.47 -3.26 -0.54
C ASN A 107 13.16 -3.20 0.22
N ARG A 108 12.24 -4.11 -0.10
CA ARG A 108 10.96 -4.23 0.58
C ARG A 108 11.16 -4.53 2.06
N CYS A 109 10.43 -3.82 2.92
CA CYS A 109 10.33 -4.13 4.34
C CYS A 109 9.30 -5.26 4.49
N GLU A 110 9.77 -6.44 4.87
CA GLU A 110 8.91 -7.62 5.00
C GLU A 110 7.97 -7.53 6.20
N ALA A 111 6.73 -7.91 5.97
CA ALA A 111 5.67 -7.95 6.96
C ALA A 111 4.70 -9.10 6.64
N ASP A 112 4.17 -9.74 7.67
CA ASP A 112 3.14 -10.76 7.53
C ASP A 112 1.78 -10.09 7.50
N ILE A 113 0.99 -10.41 6.49
CA ILE A 113 -0.32 -9.81 6.24
C ILE A 113 -1.36 -10.90 6.28
N VAL A 114 -2.34 -10.74 7.18
CA VAL A 114 -3.44 -11.67 7.37
C VAL A 114 -4.75 -10.90 7.23
N ASP A 115 -5.47 -11.15 6.14
CA ASP A 115 -6.84 -10.67 5.99
C ASP A 115 -7.75 -11.46 6.95
N THR A 116 -8.68 -10.78 7.60
CA THR A 116 -9.53 -11.35 8.65
C THR A 116 -10.94 -10.78 8.62
N GLN A 117 -11.86 -11.46 9.32
CA GLN A 117 -13.22 -10.98 9.54
C GLN A 117 -13.58 -11.22 11.01
N PHE A 118 -14.33 -10.29 11.60
CA PHE A 118 -14.78 -10.42 12.98
C PHE A 118 -16.16 -9.77 13.17
N THR A 119 -16.92 -10.28 14.14
CA THR A 119 -18.26 -9.78 14.45
C THR A 119 -18.21 -8.83 15.64
N SER A 120 -18.81 -7.65 15.51
CA SER A 120 -19.01 -6.71 16.61
C SER A 120 -20.46 -6.22 16.60
N GLN A 121 -21.16 -6.35 17.74
CA GLN A 121 -22.57 -5.96 17.88
C GLN A 121 -23.47 -6.50 16.75
N GLY A 122 -23.32 -7.78 16.40
CA GLY A 122 -24.08 -8.43 15.32
C GLY A 122 -23.67 -8.03 13.90
N THR A 123 -22.65 -7.18 13.74
CA THR A 123 -22.14 -6.74 12.44
C THR A 123 -20.83 -7.44 12.10
N LEU A 124 -20.80 -8.13 10.96
CA LEU A 124 -19.56 -8.66 10.39
C LEU A 124 -18.74 -7.53 9.78
N LEU A 125 -17.49 -7.39 10.24
CA LEU A 125 -16.50 -6.40 9.80
C LEU A 125 -15.35 -7.10 9.09
N VAL A 126 -14.84 -6.47 8.04
CA VAL A 126 -13.67 -6.93 7.28
C VAL A 126 -12.45 -6.19 7.80
N GLY A 127 -11.38 -6.91 8.09
CA GLY A 127 -10.14 -6.33 8.56
C GLY A 127 -8.90 -7.01 8.03
N ARG A 128 -7.75 -6.50 8.45
CA ARG A 128 -6.42 -7.01 8.15
C ARG A 128 -5.51 -6.75 9.35
N LEU A 129 -4.72 -7.75 9.68
CA LEU A 129 -3.57 -7.64 10.57
C LEU A 129 -2.32 -7.58 9.71
N ILE A 130 -1.46 -6.58 9.94
CA ILE A 130 -0.11 -6.50 9.37
C ILE A 130 0.89 -6.49 10.53
N MET A 131 1.79 -7.46 10.55
CA MET A 131 2.82 -7.58 11.58
C MET A 131 4.22 -7.43 10.98
N PRO A 132 5.12 -6.65 11.61
CA PRO A 132 6.54 -6.74 11.29
C PRO A 132 7.04 -8.18 11.51
N ARG A 133 7.94 -8.67 10.66
CA ARG A 133 8.62 -9.95 10.91
C ARG A 133 9.69 -9.76 11.98
N THR A 134 9.32 -9.99 13.22
CA THR A 134 10.21 -9.92 14.38
C THR A 134 9.73 -10.88 15.47
N GLU A 135 10.67 -11.39 16.25
CA GLU A 135 10.41 -12.21 17.45
C GLU A 135 10.18 -11.35 18.70
N SER A 136 10.39 -10.04 18.60
CA SER A 136 10.20 -9.10 19.71
C SER A 136 8.72 -8.76 19.92
N GLN A 137 8.36 -8.41 21.14
CA GLN A 137 7.06 -7.81 21.41
C GLN A 137 7.00 -6.41 20.77
N VAL A 138 5.96 -6.16 19.99
CA VAL A 138 5.74 -4.88 19.31
C VAL A 138 4.41 -4.26 19.74
N PRO A 139 4.31 -2.92 19.82
CA PRO A 139 3.03 -2.26 19.99
C PRO A 139 2.15 -2.50 18.76
N ILE A 140 0.82 -2.50 18.96
CA ILE A 140 -0.16 -2.63 17.89
C ILE A 140 -1.04 -1.38 17.85
N VAL A 141 -1.20 -0.80 16.67
CA VAL A 141 -2.12 0.31 16.41
C VAL A 141 -3.36 -0.21 15.69
N VAL A 142 -4.53 0.23 16.15
CA VAL A 142 -5.80 -0.03 15.46
C VAL A 142 -6.17 1.18 14.61
N LEU A 143 -6.25 0.97 13.29
CA LEU A 143 -6.58 1.99 12.31
C LEU A 143 -7.98 1.77 11.76
N VAL A 144 -8.78 2.83 11.78
CA VAL A 144 -10.16 2.84 11.25
C VAL A 144 -10.29 4.05 10.32
N HIS A 145 -11.05 3.90 9.23
CA HIS A 145 -11.32 5.05 8.36
C HIS A 145 -12.28 6.06 9.01
N GLY A 146 -12.18 7.32 8.56
CA GLY A 146 -13.08 8.40 8.94
C GLY A 146 -14.47 8.20 8.34
N SER A 147 -15.24 9.28 8.21
CA SER A 147 -16.62 9.24 7.70
C SER A 147 -16.70 8.97 6.19
N GLU A 148 -15.57 8.76 5.52
CA GLU A 148 -15.49 8.44 4.11
C GLU A 148 -16.04 7.03 3.81
N LYS A 149 -16.40 6.81 2.54
CA LYS A 149 -16.92 5.54 2.02
C LYS A 149 -15.81 4.55 1.61
N GLN A 150 -14.55 4.97 1.70
CA GLN A 150 -13.40 4.21 1.22
C GLN A 150 -13.00 3.14 2.23
N SER A 151 -12.63 1.96 1.73
CA SER A 151 -12.14 0.88 2.58
C SER A 151 -10.81 1.27 3.23
N ALA A 152 -10.72 1.15 4.56
CA ALA A 152 -9.45 1.31 5.27
C ALA A 152 -8.49 0.18 4.92
N VAL A 153 -9.01 -1.05 4.77
CA VAL A 153 -8.20 -2.22 4.39
C VAL A 153 -7.47 -1.97 3.07
N TRP A 154 -8.11 -1.28 2.12
CA TRP A 154 -7.47 -0.97 0.84
C TRP A 154 -6.67 0.33 0.85
N ASN A 155 -7.16 1.39 1.49
CA ASN A 155 -6.62 2.74 1.26
C ASN A 155 -5.84 3.34 2.44
N ASN A 156 -5.83 2.70 3.61
CA ASN A 156 -5.11 3.27 4.75
C ASN A 156 -3.61 3.19 4.50
N ARG A 157 -3.00 4.33 4.17
CA ARG A 157 -1.57 4.42 3.82
C ARG A 157 -0.62 4.05 4.95
N PHE A 158 -1.02 4.19 6.21
CA PHE A 158 -0.12 3.92 7.34
C PHE A 158 0.05 2.43 7.62
N GLN A 159 -0.82 1.58 7.05
CA GLN A 159 -0.81 0.14 7.26
C GLN A 159 0.48 -0.56 6.80
N PHE A 160 1.28 0.09 5.94
CA PHE A 160 2.57 -0.42 5.47
C PHE A 160 3.78 0.32 6.06
N MET A 161 3.61 1.61 6.41
CA MET A 161 4.66 2.42 7.01
C MET A 161 4.96 1.97 8.46
N LEU A 162 3.93 1.70 9.25
CA LEU A 162 4.07 1.36 10.67
C LEU A 162 4.80 0.01 10.90
N PRO A 163 4.50 -1.08 10.17
CA PRO A 163 5.26 -2.33 10.30
C PRO A 163 6.74 -2.17 9.95
N ALA A 164 7.07 -1.30 8.98
CA ALA A 164 8.48 -0.99 8.67
C ALA A 164 9.20 -0.21 9.78
N GLN A 165 8.49 0.18 10.84
CA GLN A 165 8.97 0.82 12.05
C GLN A 165 8.72 -0.05 13.29
N GLU A 166 8.53 -1.37 13.11
CA GLU A 166 8.31 -2.33 14.19
C GLU A 166 7.02 -2.08 14.99
N ILE A 167 5.97 -1.60 14.32
CA ILE A 167 4.65 -1.40 14.90
C ILE A 167 3.63 -2.26 14.14
N GLY A 168 2.94 -3.16 14.85
CA GLY A 168 1.86 -3.95 14.28
C GLY A 168 0.64 -3.08 13.97
N VAL A 169 -0.14 -3.47 12.96
CA VAL A 169 -1.33 -2.74 12.54
C VAL A 169 -2.52 -3.68 12.42
N VAL A 170 -3.63 -3.33 13.09
CA VAL A 170 -4.96 -3.84 12.74
C VAL A 170 -5.68 -2.73 11.99
N VAL A 171 -6.16 -3.02 10.79
CA VAL A 171 -6.99 -2.10 10.00
C VAL A 171 -8.33 -2.77 9.67
N TYR A 172 -9.44 -2.06 9.79
CA TYR A 172 -10.74 -2.63 9.45
C TYR A 172 -11.72 -1.59 8.87
N ASP A 173 -12.67 -2.11 8.09
CA ASP A 173 -13.75 -1.33 7.50
C ASP A 173 -14.90 -1.22 8.49
N LYS A 174 -15.23 0.01 8.90
CA LYS A 174 -16.39 0.26 9.76
C LYS A 174 -17.67 0.20 8.91
N ARG A 175 -18.81 0.04 9.57
CA ARG A 175 -20.13 0.13 8.92
C ARG A 175 -20.71 1.54 8.94
#